data_AF-A0A2K9RCP6-F1
#
_entry.id   AF-A0A2K9RCP6-F1
#
_cell.length_a   1.000
_cell.length_b   1.000
_cell.length_c   1.000
_cell.angle_alpha   90.00
_cell.angle_beta   90.00
_cell.angle_gamma   90.00
#
_symmetry.space_group_name_H-M   'P 1'
#
loop_
_entity.id
_entity.type
_entity.pdbx_description
1 polymer ?
#
loop_
_entity_poly.entity_id
_entity_poly.type
_entity_poly.pdbx_seq_one_letter_code
_entity_poly.pdbx_strand_id
1 'polypeptide(L)'
;APVILALLGIWYSNFYNAETHALLPYDQYLHRFAAYFQQGDMESNGKFVSKSGKNVNYNTGPIVWGEPGTNGQHAFYQLIHQGTRLIPCDFIAPAQTHNPIAGGKHHKILLSNFLAQTEALMMGKTCEQAREELAKAGLCGNELENLLPHKVFVGNRPTNSIVVKKVSPFTLGALI
;
A
#
# COMPACT_ATOMS: atom_id res chain seq x y z
N ALA A 1 -3.95 -16.16 10.19
CA ALA A 1 -3.67 -14.98 9.34
C ALA A 1 -4.88 -14.59 8.45
N PRO A 2 -5.47 -15.48 7.63
CA PRO A 2 -6.48 -15.05 6.63
C PRO A 2 -7.72 -14.37 7.21
N VAL A 3 -8.24 -14.89 8.33
CA VAL A 3 -9.42 -14.32 9.02
C VAL A 3 -9.19 -12.86 9.43
N ILE A 4 -7.99 -12.51 9.90
CA ILE A 4 -7.70 -11.15 10.35
C ILE A 4 -7.66 -10.19 9.16
N LEU A 5 -7.00 -10.57 8.07
CA LEU A 5 -6.95 -9.76 6.84
C LEU A 5 -8.36 -9.53 6.26
N ALA A 6 -9.19 -10.57 6.26
CA ALA A 6 -10.59 -10.46 5.80
C ALA A 6 -11.40 -9.49 6.68
N LEU A 7 -11.27 -9.56 8.01
CA LEU A 7 -11.97 -8.65 8.92
C LEU A 7 -11.50 -7.20 8.77
N LEU A 8 -10.21 -6.96 8.55
CA LEU A 8 -9.68 -5.62 8.24
C LEU A 8 -10.22 -5.10 6.90
N GLY A 9 -10.31 -5.96 5.88
CA GLY A 9 -10.94 -5.60 4.60
C GLY A 9 -12.40 -5.20 4.76
N ILE A 10 -13.17 -5.95 5.53
CA ILE A 10 -14.57 -5.60 5.87
C ILE A 10 -14.63 -4.27 6.61
N TRP A 11 -13.74 -4.05 7.59
CA TRP A 11 -13.66 -2.80 8.35
C TRP A 11 -13.49 -1.59 7.42
N TYR A 12 -12.50 -1.62 6.53
CA TYR A 12 -12.25 -0.48 5.64
C TYR A 12 -13.30 -0.33 4.54
N SER A 13 -13.80 -1.43 3.97
CA SER A 13 -14.80 -1.38 2.90
C SER A 13 -16.18 -0.93 3.42
N ASN A 14 -16.66 -1.49 4.54
CA ASN A 14 -18.04 -1.28 5.00
C ASN A 14 -18.20 -0.16 6.04
N PHE A 15 -17.13 0.24 6.74
CA PHE A 15 -17.20 1.31 7.74
C PHE A 15 -16.46 2.59 7.31
N TYR A 16 -15.39 2.46 6.52
CA TYR A 16 -14.63 3.61 5.99
C TYR A 16 -14.92 3.89 4.50
N ASN A 17 -15.79 3.11 3.86
CA ASN A 17 -16.14 3.23 2.44
C ASN A 17 -14.93 3.23 1.49
N ALA A 18 -13.86 2.51 1.84
CA ALA A 18 -12.73 2.32 0.95
C ALA A 18 -13.13 1.38 -0.20
N GLU A 19 -13.25 1.93 -1.41
CA GLU A 19 -13.67 1.17 -2.61
C GLU A 19 -12.60 0.22 -3.13
N THR A 20 -11.33 0.44 -2.76
CA THR A 20 -10.19 -0.25 -3.39
C THR A 20 -9.24 -0.85 -2.37
N HIS A 21 -8.58 -1.94 -2.74
CA HIS A 21 -7.53 -2.59 -1.96
C HIS A 21 -6.26 -2.75 -2.81
N ALA A 22 -5.14 -2.20 -2.34
CA ALA A 22 -3.88 -2.22 -3.10
C ALA A 22 -2.96 -3.37 -2.65
N LEU A 23 -2.46 -4.17 -3.60
CA LEU A 23 -1.46 -5.21 -3.36
C LEU A 23 -0.11 -4.78 -3.93
N LEU A 24 0.86 -4.52 -3.05
CA LEU A 24 2.11 -3.83 -3.38
C LEU A 24 3.34 -4.70 -3.02
N PRO A 25 3.66 -5.73 -3.83
CA PRO A 25 4.79 -6.60 -3.56
C PRO A 25 6.13 -5.92 -3.88
N TYR A 26 7.04 -5.85 -2.91
CA TYR A 26 8.43 -5.42 -3.07
C TYR A 26 9.29 -6.59 -3.53
N ASP A 27 8.89 -7.19 -4.65
CA ASP A 27 9.59 -8.28 -5.34
C ASP A 27 9.17 -8.28 -6.81
N GLN A 28 10.14 -8.19 -7.72
CA GLN A 28 9.86 -8.08 -9.15
C GLN A 28 9.32 -9.39 -9.74
N TYR A 29 9.62 -10.56 -9.17
CA TYR A 29 9.03 -11.82 -9.62
C TYR A 29 7.53 -11.90 -9.32
N LEU A 30 7.03 -11.09 -8.38
CA LEU A 30 5.61 -10.95 -8.06
C LEU A 30 4.88 -9.89 -8.89
N HIS A 31 5.44 -9.42 -10.02
CA HIS A 31 4.82 -8.37 -10.84
C HIS A 31 3.40 -8.69 -11.38
N ARG A 32 3.00 -9.97 -11.40
CA ARG A 32 1.64 -10.40 -11.79
C ARG A 32 0.75 -10.77 -10.60
N PHE A 33 1.25 -10.66 -9.37
CA PHE A 33 0.54 -11.09 -8.16
C PHE A 33 -0.75 -10.30 -7.94
N ALA A 34 -0.69 -8.96 -8.07
CA ALA A 34 -1.89 -8.13 -7.98
C ALA A 34 -2.90 -8.45 -9.08
N ALA A 35 -2.45 -8.68 -10.32
CA ALA A 35 -3.31 -9.04 -11.45
C ALA A 35 -3.94 -10.44 -11.30
N TYR A 36 -3.27 -11.38 -10.63
CA TYR A 36 -3.85 -12.68 -10.28
C TYR A 36 -5.03 -12.52 -9.31
N PHE A 37 -4.86 -11.69 -8.28
CA PHE A 37 -5.91 -11.42 -7.29
C PHE A 37 -7.00 -10.45 -7.76
N GLN A 38 -6.78 -9.68 -8.82
CA GLN A 38 -7.86 -8.99 -9.52
C GLN A 38 -8.95 -9.97 -9.93
N GLN A 39 -8.55 -11.06 -10.60
CA GLN A 39 -9.50 -12.12 -10.91
C GLN A 39 -9.97 -12.83 -9.64
N GLY A 40 -9.04 -13.31 -8.81
CA GLY A 40 -9.36 -14.15 -7.65
C GLY A 40 -10.32 -13.51 -6.64
N ASP A 41 -10.17 -12.21 -6.36
CA ASP A 41 -11.03 -11.50 -5.41
C ASP A 41 -12.26 -10.91 -6.12
N MET A 42 -12.07 -10.11 -7.17
CA MET A 42 -13.15 -9.32 -7.74
C MET A 42 -14.17 -10.20 -8.47
N GLU A 43 -13.76 -11.29 -9.13
CA GLU A 43 -14.69 -12.24 -9.75
C GLU A 43 -15.47 -13.05 -8.70
N SER A 44 -14.84 -13.34 -7.57
CA SER A 44 -15.45 -14.06 -6.45
C SER A 44 -16.47 -13.20 -5.71
N ASN A 45 -16.07 -12.00 -5.29
CA ASN A 45 -16.77 -11.15 -4.33
C ASN A 45 -17.48 -9.94 -4.94
N GLY A 46 -17.26 -9.63 -6.23
CA GLY A 46 -17.98 -8.61 -7.00
C GLY A 46 -19.42 -9.03 -7.30
N LYS A 47 -20.21 -9.17 -6.23
CA LYS A 47 -21.58 -9.71 -6.24
C LYS A 47 -22.50 -8.76 -5.48
N PHE A 48 -23.77 -8.76 -5.84
CA PHE A 48 -24.78 -7.91 -5.20
C PHE A 48 -25.97 -8.71 -4.65
N VAL A 49 -26.05 -10.02 -4.88
CA VAL A 49 -27.13 -10.89 -4.40
C VAL A 49 -26.58 -11.85 -3.35
N SER A 50 -27.24 -11.88 -2.19
CA SER A 50 -26.92 -12.80 -1.09
C SER A 50 -27.42 -14.22 -1.36
N LYS A 51 -27.01 -15.18 -0.51
CA LYS A 51 -27.47 -16.58 -0.60
C LYS A 51 -29.00 -16.73 -0.51
N SER A 52 -29.72 -15.77 0.08
CA SER A 52 -31.18 -15.80 0.14
C SER A 52 -31.87 -15.24 -1.12
N GLY A 53 -31.12 -14.93 -2.17
CA GLY A 53 -31.66 -14.35 -3.41
C GLY A 53 -32.05 -12.88 -3.31
N LYS A 54 -31.67 -12.19 -2.22
CA LYS A 54 -31.96 -10.76 -2.02
C LYS A 54 -30.74 -9.90 -2.31
N ASN A 55 -30.98 -8.72 -2.89
CA ASN A 55 -29.95 -7.70 -3.06
C ASN A 55 -29.38 -7.27 -1.70
N VAL A 56 -28.07 -7.08 -1.64
CA VAL A 56 -27.37 -6.53 -0.48
C VAL A 56 -27.51 -5.01 -0.44
N ASN A 57 -27.45 -4.43 0.76
CA ASN A 57 -27.48 -2.98 1.01
C ASN A 57 -26.17 -2.48 1.65
N TYR A 58 -25.08 -3.19 1.40
CA TYR A 58 -23.74 -2.96 1.94
C TYR A 58 -22.68 -3.23 0.85
N ASN A 59 -21.43 -2.82 1.10
CA ASN A 59 -20.34 -2.99 0.15
C ASN A 59 -19.83 -4.44 0.15
N THR A 60 -19.57 -4.99 -1.04
CA THR A 60 -19.02 -6.36 -1.21
C THR A 60 -17.54 -6.31 -1.59
N GLY A 61 -17.11 -7.05 -2.63
CA GLY A 61 -15.72 -7.11 -3.04
C GLY A 61 -15.15 -5.74 -3.42
N PRO A 62 -13.92 -5.40 -2.99
CA PRO A 62 -13.28 -4.15 -3.38
C PRO A 62 -12.70 -4.23 -4.80
N ILE A 63 -12.31 -3.09 -5.37
CA ILE A 63 -11.46 -3.06 -6.57
C ILE A 63 -10.02 -3.36 -6.14
N VAL A 64 -9.48 -4.49 -6.61
CA VAL A 64 -8.08 -4.88 -6.34
C VAL A 64 -7.17 -4.35 -7.42
N TRP A 65 -6.02 -3.79 -7.03
CA TRP A 65 -5.02 -3.28 -7.98
C TRP A 65 -3.63 -3.18 -7.35
N GLY A 66 -2.60 -2.94 -8.16
CA GLY A 66 -1.25 -2.71 -7.68
C GLY A 66 -0.17 -3.08 -8.68
N GLU A 67 1.05 -2.65 -8.38
CA GLU A 67 2.28 -2.91 -9.14
C GLU A 67 3.42 -3.16 -8.13
N PRO A 68 4.47 -3.90 -8.51
CA PRO A 68 5.56 -4.17 -7.59
C PRO A 68 6.33 -2.90 -7.22
N GLY A 69 6.86 -2.89 -5.99
CA GLY A 69 7.80 -1.88 -5.53
C GLY A 69 9.18 -2.06 -6.19
N THR A 70 9.92 -1.00 -6.49
CA THR A 70 9.62 0.43 -6.26
C THR A 70 8.90 1.11 -7.44
N ASN A 71 8.56 0.39 -8.50
CA ASN A 71 7.93 0.97 -9.69
C ASN A 71 6.62 1.69 -9.34
N GLY A 72 5.77 1.06 -8.53
CA GLY A 72 4.52 1.68 -8.04
C GLY A 72 4.75 2.99 -7.27
N GLN A 73 5.87 3.11 -6.54
CA GLN A 73 6.21 4.33 -5.79
C GLN A 73 6.35 5.55 -6.69
N HIS A 74 6.88 5.35 -7.89
CA HIS A 74 7.09 6.42 -8.87
C HIS A 74 5.90 6.61 -9.82
N ALA A 75 4.83 5.82 -9.67
CA ALA A 75 3.65 5.89 -10.53
C ALA A 75 2.43 6.52 -9.81
N PHE A 76 1.99 5.92 -8.70
CA PHE A 76 0.68 6.26 -8.11
C PHE A 76 0.71 6.51 -6.60
N TYR A 77 1.85 6.35 -5.93
CA TYR A 77 1.94 6.57 -4.48
C TYR A 77 1.69 8.04 -4.10
N GLN A 78 1.88 8.99 -5.02
CA GLN A 78 1.46 10.38 -4.83
C GLN A 78 -0.03 10.47 -4.46
N LEU A 79 -0.89 9.72 -5.17
CA LEU A 79 -2.33 9.67 -4.87
C LEU A 79 -2.58 8.95 -3.55
N ILE A 80 -1.85 7.87 -3.27
CA ILE A 80 -1.98 7.14 -2.00
C ILE A 80 -1.63 8.07 -0.83
N HIS A 81 -0.59 8.90 -0.92
CA HIS A 81 -0.12 9.76 0.17
C HIS A 81 -0.93 11.05 0.35
N GLN A 82 -1.22 11.76 -0.74
CA GLN A 82 -1.80 13.12 -0.70
C GLN A 82 -3.14 13.23 -1.41
N GLY A 83 -3.63 12.15 -2.03
CA GLY A 83 -4.97 12.11 -2.61
C GLY A 83 -6.08 12.07 -1.56
N THR A 84 -7.32 12.22 -2.02
CA THR A 84 -8.51 12.29 -1.16
C THR A 84 -9.13 10.93 -0.87
N ARG A 85 -8.65 9.86 -1.50
CA ARG A 85 -9.15 8.49 -1.30
C ARG A 85 -8.39 7.80 -0.17
N LEU A 86 -9.12 7.01 0.63
CA LEU A 86 -8.53 6.04 1.55
C LEU A 86 -8.29 4.73 0.80
N ILE A 87 -7.06 4.25 0.83
CA ILE A 87 -6.64 3.04 0.11
C ILE A 87 -5.87 2.15 1.09
N PRO A 88 -6.52 1.13 1.68
CA PRO A 88 -5.83 0.06 2.39
C PRO A 88 -4.83 -0.63 1.46
N CYS A 89 -3.61 -0.84 1.96
CA CYS A 89 -2.53 -1.43 1.17
C CYS A 89 -1.89 -2.63 1.89
N ASP A 90 -1.69 -3.74 1.18
CA ASP A 90 -0.85 -4.83 1.64
C ASP A 90 0.52 -4.72 0.98
N PHE A 91 1.52 -4.43 1.79
CA PHE A 91 2.92 -4.44 1.41
C PHE A 91 3.49 -5.83 1.66
N ILE A 92 4.10 -6.44 0.65
CA ILE A 92 4.66 -7.81 0.75
C ILE A 92 6.15 -7.77 0.41
N ALA A 93 7.03 -8.33 1.24
CA ALA A 93 8.46 -8.39 0.92
C ALA A 93 9.12 -9.69 1.43
N PRO A 94 10.02 -10.30 0.64
CA PRO A 94 10.94 -11.29 1.18
C PRO A 94 12.08 -10.64 1.95
N ALA A 95 12.47 -11.21 3.09
CA ALA A 95 13.66 -10.82 3.85
C ALA A 95 14.98 -11.24 3.15
N GLN A 96 14.90 -12.21 2.23
CA GLN A 96 16.03 -12.73 1.46
C GLN A 96 15.73 -12.67 -0.03
N THR A 97 16.60 -12.02 -0.79
CA THR A 97 16.54 -11.99 -2.26
C THR A 97 17.08 -13.29 -2.88
N HIS A 98 16.58 -13.63 -4.06
CA HIS A 98 17.20 -14.62 -4.95
C HIS A 98 18.47 -14.10 -5.62
N ASN A 99 18.64 -12.78 -5.71
CA ASN A 99 19.72 -12.14 -6.46
C ASN A 99 20.50 -11.18 -5.54
N PRO A 100 21.41 -11.68 -4.68
CA PRO A 100 22.18 -10.86 -3.74
C PRO A 100 23.33 -10.09 -4.44
N ILE A 101 23.02 -9.43 -5.55
CA ILE A 101 23.99 -8.64 -6.33
C ILE A 101 24.54 -7.48 -5.52
N ALA A 102 25.79 -7.09 -5.80
CA ALA A 102 26.52 -6.06 -5.06
C ALA A 102 26.47 -6.27 -3.53
N GLY A 103 26.66 -7.52 -3.08
CA GLY A 103 26.64 -7.88 -1.66
C GLY A 103 25.27 -7.66 -0.99
N GLY A 104 24.18 -7.72 -1.75
CA GLY A 104 22.82 -7.49 -1.24
C GLY A 104 22.42 -6.01 -1.11
N LYS A 105 23.25 -5.06 -1.58
CA LYS A 105 22.97 -3.63 -1.52
C LYS A 105 21.60 -3.26 -2.11
N HIS A 106 21.25 -3.83 -3.27
CA HIS A 106 19.97 -3.58 -3.92
C HIS A 106 18.79 -4.02 -3.05
N HIS A 107 18.88 -5.20 -2.44
CA HIS A 107 17.82 -5.70 -1.58
C HIS A 107 17.70 -4.91 -0.27
N LYS A 108 18.81 -4.43 0.29
CA LYS A 108 18.79 -3.52 1.44
C LYS A 108 18.05 -2.21 1.12
N ILE A 109 18.31 -1.62 -0.05
CA ILE A 109 17.59 -0.41 -0.50
C ILE A 109 16.11 -0.70 -0.74
N LEU A 110 15.79 -1.85 -1.33
CA LEU A 110 14.39 -2.26 -1.53
C LEU A 110 13.64 -2.38 -0.21
N LEU A 111 14.23 -3.04 0.80
CA LEU A 111 13.63 -3.19 2.12
C LEU A 111 13.55 -1.88 2.90
N SER A 112 14.53 -0.96 2.76
CA SER A 112 14.41 0.37 3.37
C SER A 112 13.22 1.14 2.79
N ASN A 113 12.98 1.01 1.49
CA ASN A 113 11.82 1.61 0.83
C ASN A 113 10.50 0.96 1.26
N PHE A 114 10.45 -0.37 1.39
CA PHE A 114 9.29 -1.09 1.93
C PHE A 114 8.89 -0.56 3.31
N LEU A 115 9.85 -0.48 4.24
CA LEU A 115 9.60 0.00 5.60
C LEU A 115 9.20 1.48 5.61
N ALA A 116 9.99 2.33 4.96
CA ALA A 116 9.79 3.78 4.96
C ALA A 116 8.43 4.20 4.38
N GLN A 117 7.90 3.47 3.39
CA GLN A 117 6.59 3.80 2.83
C GLN A 117 5.45 3.55 3.81
N THR A 118 5.46 2.41 4.50
CA THR A 118 4.43 2.09 5.50
C THR A 118 4.50 3.04 6.70
N GLU A 119 5.71 3.41 7.13
CA GLU A 119 5.94 4.43 8.16
C GLU A 119 5.42 5.81 7.71
N ALA A 120 5.77 6.26 6.50
CA ALA A 120 5.31 7.54 5.97
C ALA A 120 3.78 7.61 5.83
N LEU A 121 3.14 6.50 5.43
CA LEU A 121 1.68 6.41 5.34
C LEU A 121 1.01 6.50 6.72
N MET A 122 1.64 5.94 7.76
CA MET A 122 1.15 6.03 9.13
C MET A 122 1.37 7.42 9.73
N MET A 123 2.61 7.91 9.68
CA MET A 123 3.04 9.10 10.43
C MET A 123 2.71 10.41 9.73
N GLY A 124 2.74 10.42 8.39
CA GLY A 124 2.67 11.67 7.63
C GLY A 124 3.84 12.61 7.93
N LYS A 125 3.58 13.92 7.77
CA LYS A 125 4.51 15.02 8.02
C LYS A 125 3.71 16.26 8.38
N THR A 126 3.89 16.75 9.61
CA THR A 126 3.12 17.90 10.12
C THR A 126 3.54 19.22 9.45
N CYS A 127 2.73 20.25 9.65
CA CYS A 127 3.02 21.60 9.15
C CYS A 127 4.34 22.13 9.71
N GLU A 128 4.60 21.90 11.00
CA GLU A 128 5.82 22.33 11.68
C GLU A 128 7.05 21.63 11.10
N GLN A 129 6.98 20.31 10.93
CA GLN A 129 8.06 19.53 10.33
C GLN A 129 8.35 19.97 8.89
N ALA A 130 7.31 20.15 8.07
CA ALA A 130 7.45 20.63 6.71
C ALA A 130 8.05 22.05 6.65
N ARG A 131 7.63 22.95 7.55
CA ARG A 131 8.16 24.32 7.65
C ARG A 131 9.63 24.31 8.02
N GLU A 132 10.03 23.51 9.02
CA GLU A 132 11.43 23.37 9.41
C GLU A 132 12.30 22.84 8.27
N GLU A 133 11.82 21.84 7.51
CA GLU A 133 12.53 21.32 6.33
C GLU A 133 12.68 22.38 5.23
N LEU A 134 11.61 23.14 4.92
CA LEU A 134 11.65 24.20 3.92
C LEU A 134 12.59 25.34 4.33
N ALA A 135 12.59 25.73 5.61
CA ALA A 135 13.51 26.73 6.14
C ALA A 135 14.97 26.25 6.08
N LYS A 136 15.25 24.98 6.43
CA LYS A 136 16.58 24.37 6.29
C LYS A 136 17.05 24.28 4.83
N ALA A 137 16.11 24.16 3.89
CA ALA A 137 16.38 24.22 2.46
C ALA A 137 16.60 25.66 1.93
N GLY A 138 16.53 26.67 2.79
CA GLY A 138 16.81 28.07 2.47
C GLY A 138 15.60 28.88 1.98
N LEU A 139 14.38 28.32 2.02
CA LEU A 139 13.17 29.08 1.68
C LEU A 139 12.73 29.96 2.85
N CYS A 140 12.21 31.15 2.55
CA CYS A 140 11.71 32.09 3.55
C CYS A 140 10.56 32.95 3.02
N GLY A 141 9.83 33.59 3.93
CA GLY A 141 8.76 34.54 3.60
C GLY A 141 7.65 33.89 2.76
N ASN A 142 7.17 34.62 1.76
CA ASN A 142 6.02 34.20 0.94
C ASN A 142 6.27 32.89 0.17
N GLU A 143 7.50 32.62 -0.26
CA GLU A 143 7.81 31.38 -0.97
C GLU A 143 7.64 30.14 -0.09
N LEU A 144 8.06 30.24 1.18
CA LEU A 144 7.85 29.17 2.16
C LEU A 144 6.37 28.98 2.43
N GLU A 145 5.64 30.06 2.75
CA GLU A 145 4.23 29.98 3.13
C GLU A 145 3.36 29.46 1.97
N ASN A 146 3.70 29.79 0.72
CA ASN A 146 3.02 29.26 -0.45
C ASN A 146 3.29 27.76 -0.67
N LEU A 147 4.51 27.28 -0.43
CA LEU A 147 4.88 25.89 -0.67
C LEU A 147 4.48 24.95 0.48
N LEU A 148 4.42 25.47 1.70
CA LEU A 148 4.19 24.71 2.92
C LEU A 148 2.97 23.78 2.87
N PRO A 149 1.76 24.22 2.45
CA PRO A 149 0.58 23.35 2.40
C PRO A 149 0.75 22.13 1.49
N HIS A 150 1.57 22.23 0.44
CA HIS A 150 1.84 21.16 -0.51
C HIS A 150 2.84 20.13 0.02
N LYS A 151 3.58 20.46 1.09
CA LYS A 151 4.59 19.60 1.72
C LYS A 151 4.09 18.87 2.96
N VAL A 152 2.86 19.15 3.39
CA VAL A 152 2.19 18.44 4.49
C VAL A 152 1.69 17.07 4.00
N PHE A 153 1.87 16.05 4.83
CA PHE A 153 1.34 14.72 4.62
C PHE A 153 0.46 14.38 5.81
N VAL A 154 -0.82 14.08 5.58
CA VAL A 154 -1.79 13.86 6.66
C VAL A 154 -1.48 12.59 7.46
N GLY A 155 -0.82 11.61 6.84
CA GLY A 155 -0.61 10.30 7.47
C GLY A 155 -1.94 9.57 7.71
N ASN A 156 -1.96 8.72 8.74
CA ASN A 156 -3.14 7.92 9.13
C ASN A 156 -3.74 7.08 7.98
N ARG A 157 -2.87 6.54 7.12
CA ARG A 157 -3.24 5.67 5.99
C ARG A 157 -2.84 4.23 6.30
N PRO A 158 -3.81 3.29 6.30
CA PRO A 158 -3.59 1.95 6.84
C PRO A 158 -2.80 1.06 5.87
N THR A 159 -1.87 0.28 6.42
CA THR A 159 -1.13 -0.73 5.68
C THR A 159 -0.98 -2.01 6.49
N ASN A 160 -0.96 -3.17 5.81
CA ASN A 160 -0.39 -4.40 6.36
C ASN A 160 1.02 -4.60 5.81
N SER A 161 1.95 -5.02 6.66
CA SER A 161 3.30 -5.44 6.25
C SER A 161 3.46 -6.94 6.39
N ILE A 162 3.46 -7.66 5.26
CA ILE A 162 3.59 -9.11 5.18
C ILE A 162 5.03 -9.43 4.78
N VAL A 163 5.84 -9.87 5.73
CA VAL A 163 7.23 -10.25 5.50
C VAL A 163 7.37 -11.77 5.48
N VAL A 164 7.94 -12.30 4.41
CA VAL A 164 8.28 -13.73 4.29
C VAL A 164 9.78 -13.92 4.30
N LYS A 165 10.28 -15.10 4.64
CA LYS A 165 11.73 -15.35 4.67
C LYS A 165 12.36 -15.20 3.26
N LYS A 166 11.76 -15.86 2.27
CA LYS A 166 12.18 -15.87 0.86
C LYS A 166 10.99 -16.32 0.02
N VAL A 167 10.80 -15.78 -1.19
CA VAL A 167 9.74 -16.26 -2.10
C VAL A 167 10.17 -17.59 -2.73
N SER A 168 9.90 -18.70 -2.06
CA SER A 168 10.07 -20.06 -2.59
C SER A 168 8.76 -20.58 -3.20
N PRO A 169 8.75 -21.69 -3.97
CA PRO A 169 7.50 -22.31 -4.43
C PRO A 169 6.53 -22.60 -3.28
N PHE A 170 7.03 -23.09 -2.15
CA PHE A 170 6.22 -23.34 -0.95
C PHE A 170 5.65 -22.04 -0.37
N THR A 171 6.49 -21.02 -0.20
CA THR A 171 6.07 -19.74 0.38
C THR A 171 5.09 -19.01 -0.52
N LEU A 172 5.27 -19.07 -1.84
CA LEU A 172 4.32 -18.53 -2.80
C LEU A 172 2.97 -19.26 -2.69
N GLY A 173 2.97 -20.58 -2.61
CA GLY A 173 1.75 -21.37 -2.40
C GLY A 173 1.05 -21.11 -1.06
N ALA A 174 1.77 -20.67 -0.03
CA ALA A 174 1.19 -20.28 1.25
C ALA A 174 0.68 -18.82 1.29
N LEU A 175 1.17 -17.97 0.39
CA LEU A 175 0.68 -16.59 0.21
C LEU A 175 -0.60 -16.53 -0.63
N ILE A 176 -0.78 -17.50 -1.55
CA ILE A 176 -1.98 -17.68 -2.37
C ILE A 176 -3.09 -18.35 -1.55
#